data_AF-A0A0D2IPW2-F1
#
_entry.id   AF-A0A0D2IPW2-F1
#
_cell.length_a   1.000
_cell.length_b   1.000
_cell.length_c   1.000
_cell.angle_alpha   90.00
_cell.angle_beta   90.00
_cell.angle_gamma   90.00
#
_symmetry.space_group_name_H-M   'P 1'
#
loop_
_entity.id
_entity.type
_entity.pdbx_description
1 polymer ?
#
loop_
_entity_poly.entity_id
_entity_poly.type
_entity_poly.pdbx_seq_one_letter_code
_entity_poly.pdbx_strand_id
1 'polypeptide(L)'
;MLRYFHGFQFRDKYDDLFKGLDVDKAVNNGTIQPGRYLLLEFDFSRPARPRDGSESAQFIAQHINGRLSKFKRDYTKYLGESFASQTSTFMENNPAGNFEQLIDAVYILADEYDACANDYMDPHHPKLWSDAAPSRLLKAFWANVKSSRKSRYGIKKVYITGVTPLLLSDLVSGADNQENVSFSPRFSTICGLTRSDVLGALKAICNNEEDVQKYLRELEHNANGYHFCQKQSVEPVFNTYTALSYLQVSKEKR
;
A
#
# COMPACT_ATOMS: atom_id res chain seq x y z
N MET A 1 -1.99 8.02 -0.89
CA MET A 1 -0.90 8.94 -0.49
C MET A 1 0.47 8.54 -1.06
N LEU A 2 1.02 7.37 -0.69
CA LEU A 2 2.37 6.93 -1.11
C LEU A 2 2.60 7.00 -2.62
N ARG A 3 1.60 6.58 -3.41
CA ARG A 3 1.58 6.71 -4.87
C ARG A 3 1.90 8.13 -5.36
N TYR A 4 1.20 9.13 -4.82
CA TYR A 4 1.34 10.51 -5.27
C TYR A 4 2.61 11.17 -4.75
N PHE A 5 3.06 10.81 -3.54
CA PHE A 5 4.28 11.39 -2.97
C PHE A 5 5.55 10.84 -3.62
N HIS A 6 5.62 9.53 -3.84
CA HIS A 6 6.85 8.88 -4.33
C HIS A 6 6.91 8.71 -5.84
N GLY A 7 5.77 8.70 -6.53
CA GLY A 7 5.71 8.42 -7.96
C GLY A 7 6.27 9.55 -8.81
N PHE A 8 7.27 9.21 -9.63
CA PHE A 8 7.91 10.13 -10.57
C PHE A 8 6.88 10.87 -11.45
N GLN A 9 5.88 10.14 -11.95
CA GLN A 9 4.81 10.67 -12.79
C GLN A 9 3.88 11.69 -12.11
N PHE A 10 4.00 11.87 -10.79
CA PHE A 10 3.18 12.81 -10.02
C PHE A 10 4.00 13.98 -9.46
N ARG A 11 5.29 14.10 -9.82
CA ARG A 11 6.19 15.14 -9.30
C ARG A 11 5.62 16.54 -9.48
N ASP A 12 5.03 16.82 -10.63
CA ASP A 12 4.48 18.16 -10.94
C ASP A 12 3.22 18.49 -10.14
N LYS A 13 2.60 17.51 -9.48
CA LYS A 13 1.43 17.69 -8.59
C LYS A 13 1.82 17.84 -7.13
N TYR A 14 3.12 17.93 -6.82
CA TYR A 14 3.60 17.96 -5.44
C TYR A 14 3.00 19.14 -4.67
N ASP A 15 3.11 20.35 -5.21
CA ASP A 15 2.63 21.56 -4.54
C ASP A 15 1.12 21.50 -4.28
N ASP A 16 0.33 21.02 -5.23
CA ASP A 16 -1.12 20.90 -5.09
C ASP A 16 -1.54 19.89 -4.00
N LEU A 17 -0.76 18.83 -3.81
CA LEU A 17 -1.14 17.69 -2.96
C LEU A 17 -0.49 17.73 -1.58
N PHE A 18 0.68 18.36 -1.44
CA PHE A 18 1.50 18.22 -0.24
C PHE A 18 1.99 19.53 0.37
N LYS A 19 1.94 20.65 -0.36
CA LYS A 19 2.44 21.94 0.15
C LYS A 19 1.73 22.34 1.44
N GLY A 20 2.51 22.75 2.44
CA GLY A 20 2.01 23.15 3.74
C GLY A 20 1.55 22.00 4.65
N LEU A 21 1.56 20.74 4.19
CA LEU A 21 1.36 19.58 5.06
C LEU A 21 2.64 19.26 5.84
N ASP A 22 2.53 18.45 6.89
CA ASP A 22 3.70 18.09 7.71
C ASP A 22 4.82 17.42 6.93
N VAL A 23 4.48 16.64 5.89
CA VAL A 23 5.46 16.01 5.00
C VAL A 23 6.30 17.05 4.22
N ASP A 24 5.74 18.23 3.95
CA ASP A 24 6.43 19.31 3.25
C ASP A 24 7.59 19.89 4.04
N LYS A 25 7.48 19.91 5.38
CA LYS A 25 8.58 20.31 6.27
C LYS A 25 9.80 19.41 6.09
N ALA A 26 9.57 18.10 5.93
CA ALA A 26 10.62 17.10 5.70
C ALA A 26 11.19 17.13 4.27
N VAL A 27 10.43 17.66 3.31
CA VAL A 27 10.95 17.92 1.96
C VAL A 27 11.81 19.18 1.95
N ASN A 28 11.33 20.27 2.55
CA ASN A 28 12.02 21.56 2.61
C ASN A 28 13.35 21.51 3.37
N ASN A 29 13.46 20.64 4.39
CA ASN A 29 14.71 20.42 5.11
C ASN A 29 15.63 19.38 4.45
N GLY A 30 15.25 18.84 3.28
CA GLY A 30 16.05 17.89 2.51
C GLY A 30 16.09 16.45 3.06
N THR A 31 15.29 16.12 4.09
CA THR A 31 15.27 14.77 4.68
C THR A 31 14.68 13.72 3.73
N ILE A 32 13.67 14.12 2.97
CA ILE A 32 13.01 13.26 1.99
C ILE A 32 12.82 14.01 0.67
N GLN A 33 12.70 13.28 -0.43
CA GLN A 33 12.45 13.87 -1.75
C GLN A 33 11.25 13.18 -2.41
N PRO A 34 10.30 13.94 -2.96
CA PRO A 34 9.14 13.42 -3.67
C PRO A 34 9.50 12.98 -5.11
N GLY A 35 8.62 12.18 -5.71
CA GLY A 35 8.69 11.82 -7.13
C GLY A 35 9.99 11.12 -7.56
N ARG A 36 10.56 10.27 -6.70
CA ARG A 36 11.83 9.58 -6.96
C ARG A 36 11.69 8.24 -7.67
N TYR A 37 10.52 7.63 -7.62
CA TYR A 37 10.36 6.22 -7.94
C TYR A 37 9.41 5.98 -9.10
N LEU A 38 9.71 4.98 -9.91
CA LEU A 38 8.77 4.37 -10.83
C LEU A 38 7.95 3.36 -10.05
N LEU A 39 6.65 3.61 -9.97
CA LEU A 39 5.72 2.81 -9.18
C LEU A 39 5.20 1.63 -9.97
N LEU A 40 5.38 0.43 -9.40
CA LEU A 40 4.70 -0.78 -9.82
C LEU A 40 3.64 -1.12 -8.77
N GLU A 41 2.39 -0.90 -9.12
CA GLU A 41 1.27 -1.02 -8.18
C GLU A 41 0.46 -2.29 -8.47
N PHE A 42 0.17 -3.06 -7.44
CA PHE A 42 -0.74 -4.21 -7.46
C PHE A 42 -1.91 -3.96 -6.51
N ASP A 43 -3.10 -4.38 -6.94
CA ASP A 43 -4.32 -4.32 -6.16
C ASP A 43 -5.00 -5.68 -6.27
N PHE A 44 -4.84 -6.48 -5.21
CA PHE A 44 -5.31 -7.85 -5.16
C PHE A 44 -6.74 -7.98 -4.62
N SER A 45 -7.46 -6.87 -4.42
CA SER A 45 -8.85 -6.83 -3.90
C SER A 45 -9.91 -7.28 -4.90
N ARG A 46 -9.57 -7.37 -6.18
CA ARG A 46 -10.56 -7.42 -7.26
C ARG A 46 -11.49 -8.65 -7.22
N PRO A 47 -12.80 -8.46 -7.52
CA PRO A 47 -13.80 -9.50 -7.44
C PRO A 47 -13.80 -10.38 -8.70
N ALA A 48 -13.11 -11.52 -8.61
CA ALA A 48 -13.39 -12.77 -9.30
C ALA A 48 -12.24 -13.74 -8.96
N ARG A 49 -12.41 -14.51 -7.89
CA ARG A 49 -11.53 -15.64 -7.60
C ARG A 49 -12.38 -16.89 -7.70
N PRO A 50 -12.30 -17.62 -8.82
CA PRO A 50 -13.02 -18.87 -8.99
C PRO A 50 -12.72 -19.81 -7.82
N ARG A 51 -13.68 -20.65 -7.43
CA ARG A 51 -13.43 -21.65 -6.38
C ARG A 51 -12.34 -22.65 -6.77
N ASP A 52 -12.13 -22.84 -8.07
CA ASP A 52 -11.06 -23.68 -8.60
C ASP A 52 -9.69 -23.01 -8.40
N GLY A 53 -8.73 -23.77 -7.84
CA GLY A 53 -7.39 -23.25 -7.54
C GLY A 53 -6.57 -22.94 -8.80
N SER A 54 -6.78 -23.67 -9.90
CA SER A 54 -6.03 -23.44 -11.14
C SER A 54 -6.53 -22.19 -11.85
N GLU A 55 -7.85 -22.00 -11.92
CA GLU A 55 -8.46 -20.79 -12.48
C GLU A 55 -8.06 -19.53 -11.70
N SER A 56 -8.02 -19.58 -10.37
CA SER A 56 -7.53 -18.45 -9.57
C SER A 56 -6.03 -18.20 -9.75
N ALA A 57 -5.21 -19.24 -9.89
CA ALA A 57 -3.79 -19.04 -10.20
C ALA A 57 -3.62 -18.34 -11.56
N GLN A 58 -4.42 -18.72 -12.56
CA GLN A 58 -4.45 -18.08 -13.86
C GLN A 58 -4.91 -16.61 -13.76
N PHE A 59 -5.95 -16.32 -12.98
CA PHE A 59 -6.43 -14.96 -12.76
C PHE A 59 -5.36 -14.06 -12.11
N ILE A 60 -4.67 -14.57 -11.08
CA ILE A 60 -3.57 -13.84 -10.43
C ILE A 60 -2.42 -13.60 -11.40
N ALA A 61 -2.05 -14.61 -12.20
CA ALA A 61 -1.01 -14.48 -13.22
C ALA A 61 -1.37 -13.40 -14.25
N GLN A 62 -2.60 -13.42 -14.76
CA GLN A 62 -3.12 -12.41 -15.69
C GLN A 62 -3.13 -11.02 -15.06
N HIS A 63 -3.52 -10.90 -13.78
CA HIS A 63 -3.47 -9.63 -13.06
C HIS A 63 -2.04 -9.10 -12.99
N ILE A 64 -1.08 -9.91 -12.51
CA ILE A 64 0.33 -9.52 -12.41
C ILE A 64 0.87 -9.07 -13.77
N ASN A 65 0.67 -9.88 -14.81
CA ASN A 65 1.13 -9.59 -16.17
C ASN A 65 0.47 -8.33 -16.74
N GLY A 66 -0.81 -8.10 -16.47
CA GLY A 66 -1.52 -6.88 -16.85
C GLY A 66 -0.93 -5.64 -16.18
N ARG A 67 -0.58 -5.74 -14.89
CA ARG A 67 0.08 -4.65 -14.15
C ARG A 67 1.50 -4.37 -14.67
N LEU A 68 2.29 -5.41 -14.96
CA LEU A 68 3.61 -5.28 -15.58
C LEU A 68 3.54 -4.64 -16.98
N SER A 69 2.58 -5.07 -17.80
CA SER A 69 2.35 -4.52 -19.14
C SER A 69 1.96 -3.04 -19.07
N LYS A 70 1.09 -2.69 -18.11
CA LYS A 70 0.73 -1.30 -17.85
C LYS A 70 1.92 -0.48 -17.38
N PHE A 71 2.72 -1.00 -16.45
CA PHE A 71 3.94 -0.35 -15.97
C PHE A 71 4.88 -0.02 -17.14
N LYS A 72 5.19 -1.01 -17.99
CA LYS A 72 6.01 -0.82 -19.18
C LYS A 72 5.46 0.31 -20.06
N ARG A 73 4.19 0.21 -20.46
CA ARG A 73 3.57 1.22 -21.33
C ARG A 73 3.57 2.63 -20.72
N ASP A 74 3.27 2.73 -19.43
CA ASP A 74 3.16 4.01 -18.75
C ASP A 74 4.55 4.69 -18.65
N TYR A 75 5.63 3.94 -18.41
CA TYR A 75 6.99 4.50 -18.29
C TYR A 75 7.77 4.61 -19.60
N THR A 76 7.43 3.86 -20.64
CA THR A 76 7.95 4.07 -22.00
C THR A 76 7.77 5.51 -22.47
N LYS A 77 6.65 6.15 -22.12
CA LYS A 77 6.38 7.55 -22.47
C LYS A 77 7.38 8.54 -21.88
N TYR A 78 7.94 8.23 -20.71
CA TYR A 78 8.86 9.10 -20.00
C TYR A 78 10.33 8.77 -20.26
N LEU A 79 10.63 7.50 -20.56
CA LEU A 79 11.99 6.97 -20.69
C LEU A 79 12.39 6.69 -22.14
N GLY A 80 11.48 6.88 -23.09
CA GLY A 80 11.74 6.76 -24.53
C GLY A 80 11.73 5.32 -25.05
N GLU A 81 11.97 5.17 -26.35
CA GLU A 81 11.95 3.88 -27.04
C GLU A 81 13.09 2.94 -26.64
N SER A 82 14.22 3.45 -26.13
CA SER A 82 15.29 2.61 -25.57
C SER A 82 14.82 1.80 -24.35
N PHE A 83 13.91 2.37 -23.55
CA PHE A 83 13.23 1.64 -22.48
C PHE A 83 12.18 0.67 -23.03
N ALA A 84 11.50 1.02 -24.13
CA ALA A 84 10.55 0.14 -24.81
C ALA A 84 11.22 -1.07 -25.49
N SER A 85 12.42 -0.88 -26.04
CA SER A 85 13.20 -1.89 -26.75
C SER A 85 13.86 -2.87 -25.77
N GLN A 86 14.43 -2.37 -24.66
CA GLN A 86 14.95 -3.20 -23.56
C GLN A 86 13.88 -4.06 -22.89
N THR A 87 12.61 -3.66 -23.01
CA THR A 87 11.46 -4.43 -22.50
C THR A 87 10.76 -5.24 -23.60
N SER A 88 11.16 -5.11 -24.88
CA SER A 88 10.62 -5.90 -26.02
C SER A 88 11.32 -7.24 -26.22
N THR A 89 12.51 -7.42 -25.63
CA THR A 89 13.29 -8.68 -25.59
C THR A 89 13.08 -9.47 -24.30
N PHE A 90 11.93 -9.30 -23.63
CA PHE A 90 11.59 -10.14 -22.50
C PHE A 90 11.40 -11.59 -22.95
N MET A 91 12.43 -12.39 -22.80
CA MET A 91 12.31 -13.84 -22.92
C MET A 91 11.46 -14.34 -21.75
N GLU A 92 10.30 -14.94 -22.05
CA GLU A 92 9.34 -15.49 -21.06
C GLU A 92 10.01 -16.44 -20.06
N ASN A 93 11.14 -17.00 -20.44
CA ASN A 93 11.95 -18.01 -19.78
C ASN A 93 13.25 -17.49 -19.13
N ASN A 94 13.52 -16.16 -19.13
CA ASN A 94 14.63 -15.58 -18.36
C ASN A 94 14.25 -14.28 -17.61
N PRO A 95 13.34 -14.37 -16.62
CA PRO A 95 12.91 -13.21 -15.84
C PRO A 95 14.04 -12.55 -15.02
N ALA A 96 15.12 -13.28 -14.68
CA ALA A 96 16.24 -12.74 -13.90
C ALA A 96 17.19 -11.84 -14.72
N GLY A 97 17.57 -12.26 -15.94
CA GLY A 97 18.41 -11.44 -16.84
C GLY A 97 17.68 -10.21 -17.38
N ASN A 98 16.36 -10.31 -17.57
CA ASN A 98 15.49 -9.18 -17.91
C ASN A 98 15.39 -8.15 -16.76
N PHE A 99 15.62 -8.59 -15.52
CA PHE A 99 15.58 -7.76 -14.32
C PHE A 99 16.88 -6.98 -14.09
N GLU A 100 18.03 -7.54 -14.49
CA GLU A 100 19.35 -6.92 -14.29
C GLU A 100 19.55 -5.60 -15.06
N GLN A 101 18.77 -5.36 -16.12
CA GLN A 101 18.86 -4.15 -16.94
C GLN A 101 17.87 -3.04 -16.53
N LEU A 102 17.01 -3.27 -15.53
CA LEU A 102 15.91 -2.38 -15.15
C LEU A 102 16.09 -1.70 -13.77
N ILE A 103 16.62 -0.47 -13.84
CA ILE A 103 16.20 0.72 -13.07
C ILE A 103 16.66 0.85 -11.59
N ASP A 104 17.38 1.94 -11.33
CA ASP A 104 17.69 2.47 -9.99
C ASP A 104 16.51 3.06 -9.18
N ALA A 105 15.25 2.83 -9.55
CA ALA A 105 14.13 3.61 -9.02
C ALA A 105 12.78 2.88 -8.87
N VAL A 106 12.70 1.54 -8.91
CA VAL A 106 11.38 0.87 -8.75
C VAL A 106 10.93 0.81 -7.29
N TYR A 107 9.69 1.23 -7.04
CA TYR A 107 8.97 1.03 -5.78
C TYR A 107 7.70 0.21 -6.05
N ILE A 108 7.63 -0.98 -5.46
CA ILE A 108 6.42 -1.82 -5.47
C ILE A 108 5.47 -1.40 -4.35
N LEU A 109 4.22 -1.12 -4.73
CA LEU A 109 3.10 -0.98 -3.80
C LEU A 109 2.15 -2.16 -4.07
N ALA A 110 1.87 -3.00 -3.08
CA ALA A 110 0.90 -4.08 -3.24
C ALA A 110 -0.17 -4.00 -2.17
N ASP A 111 -1.40 -3.75 -2.61
CA ASP A 111 -2.56 -3.67 -1.75
C ASP A 111 -3.31 -4.99 -1.70
N GLU A 112 -3.87 -5.27 -0.52
CA GLU A 112 -4.58 -6.50 -0.19
C GLU A 112 -3.87 -7.80 -0.61
N TYR A 113 -2.56 -7.86 -0.36
CA TYR A 113 -1.68 -8.95 -0.83
C TYR A 113 -2.15 -10.37 -0.46
N ASP A 114 -2.92 -10.48 0.63
CA ASP A 114 -3.45 -11.70 1.21
C ASP A 114 -4.92 -11.96 0.85
N ALA A 115 -5.59 -11.08 0.12
CA ALA A 115 -7.01 -11.25 -0.18
C ALA A 115 -7.29 -12.57 -0.92
N CYS A 116 -6.34 -13.04 -1.73
CA CYS A 116 -6.47 -14.37 -2.32
C CYS A 116 -6.38 -15.50 -1.29
N ALA A 117 -5.53 -15.39 -0.26
CA ALA A 117 -5.46 -16.41 0.78
C ALA A 117 -6.76 -16.45 1.59
N ASN A 118 -7.34 -15.29 1.86
CA ASN A 118 -8.57 -15.16 2.66
C ASN A 118 -9.76 -15.88 2.02
N ASP A 119 -9.90 -15.87 0.70
CA ASP A 119 -11.01 -16.53 0.00
C ASP A 119 -10.92 -18.08 0.02
N TYR A 120 -9.73 -18.64 0.24
CA TYR A 120 -9.47 -20.08 0.26
C TYR A 120 -9.27 -20.64 1.67
N MET A 121 -9.37 -19.78 2.67
CA MET A 121 -9.24 -20.16 4.06
C MET A 121 -10.53 -20.79 4.57
N ASP A 122 -10.46 -22.08 4.87
CA ASP A 122 -11.39 -22.70 5.81
C ASP A 122 -10.74 -22.68 7.21
N PRO A 123 -11.29 -21.93 8.19
CA PRO A 123 -10.77 -21.92 9.55
C PRO A 123 -10.78 -23.31 10.22
N HIS A 124 -11.54 -24.27 9.68
CA HIS A 124 -11.56 -25.66 10.13
C HIS A 124 -10.53 -26.56 9.41
N HIS A 125 -9.96 -26.12 8.28
CA HIS A 125 -9.01 -26.90 7.46
C HIS A 125 -7.82 -26.05 6.92
N PRO A 126 -6.94 -25.56 7.80
CA PRO A 126 -5.89 -24.59 7.44
C PRO A 126 -4.81 -25.10 6.46
N LYS A 127 -4.72 -26.41 6.22
CA LYS A 127 -3.71 -27.01 5.32
C LYS A 127 -4.00 -26.80 3.81
N LEU A 128 -5.22 -26.45 3.42
CA LEU A 128 -5.59 -26.36 2.00
C LEU A 128 -4.81 -25.29 1.22
N TRP A 129 -4.36 -24.23 1.90
CA TRP A 129 -3.81 -23.06 1.21
C TRP A 129 -2.33 -23.20 0.81
N SER A 130 -1.47 -23.80 1.64
CA SER A 130 -0.01 -23.81 1.38
C SER A 130 0.38 -24.54 0.10
N ASP A 131 -0.42 -25.55 -0.29
CA ASP A 131 -0.22 -26.38 -1.48
C ASP A 131 -1.16 -26.00 -2.64
N ALA A 132 -1.95 -24.92 -2.50
CA ALA A 132 -2.81 -24.45 -3.57
C ALA A 132 -1.98 -23.79 -4.70
N ALA A 133 -2.42 -23.94 -5.95
CA ALA A 133 -1.77 -23.29 -7.09
C ALA A 133 -1.63 -21.76 -6.96
N PRO A 134 -2.63 -21.01 -6.46
CA PRO A 134 -2.52 -19.56 -6.23
C PRO A 134 -1.42 -19.21 -5.22
N SER A 135 -1.33 -19.99 -4.14
CA SER A 135 -0.32 -19.82 -3.09
C SER A 135 1.09 -20.04 -3.62
N ARG A 136 1.33 -21.11 -4.39
CA ARG A 136 2.63 -21.35 -5.04
C ARG A 136 3.02 -20.23 -5.99
N LEU A 137 2.07 -19.71 -6.78
CA LEU A 137 2.32 -18.64 -7.73
C LEU A 137 2.70 -17.33 -7.02
N LEU A 138 1.96 -16.95 -5.96
CA LEU A 138 2.28 -15.77 -5.16
C LEU A 138 3.64 -15.92 -4.46
N LYS A 139 3.92 -17.09 -3.87
CA LYS A 139 5.24 -17.38 -3.27
C LYS A 139 6.37 -17.21 -4.28
N ALA A 140 6.23 -17.77 -5.48
CA ALA A 140 7.23 -17.64 -6.54
C ALA A 140 7.41 -16.18 -6.99
N PHE A 141 6.31 -15.45 -7.19
CA PHE A 141 6.34 -14.03 -7.54
C PHE A 141 7.12 -13.21 -6.52
N TRP A 142 6.80 -13.37 -5.23
CA TRP A 142 7.44 -12.61 -4.18
C TRP A 142 8.88 -13.04 -3.87
N ALA A 143 9.21 -14.32 -4.06
CA ALA A 143 10.59 -14.78 -4.03
C ALA A 143 11.43 -14.11 -5.13
N ASN A 144 10.88 -13.94 -6.33
CA ASN A 144 11.52 -13.21 -7.42
C ASN A 144 11.66 -11.71 -7.12
N VAL A 145 10.64 -11.07 -6.52
CA VAL A 145 10.73 -9.69 -6.02
C VAL A 145 11.87 -9.56 -4.99
N LYS A 146 12.00 -10.54 -4.09
CA LYS A 146 13.04 -10.57 -3.06
C LYS A 146 14.45 -10.75 -3.64
N SER A 147 14.65 -11.69 -4.57
CA SER A 147 15.97 -11.90 -5.21
C SER A 147 16.41 -10.67 -5.98
N SER A 148 15.45 -10.02 -6.65
CA SER A 148 15.63 -8.79 -7.41
C SER A 148 16.09 -7.59 -6.56
N ARG A 149 15.80 -7.56 -5.25
CA ARG A 149 16.30 -6.50 -4.33
C ARG A 149 17.81 -6.55 -4.10
N LYS A 150 18.46 -7.70 -4.35
CA LYS A 150 19.92 -7.87 -4.16
C LYS A 150 20.73 -7.33 -5.36
N SER A 151 20.08 -7.05 -6.49
CA SER A 151 20.73 -6.42 -7.64
C SER A 151 20.98 -4.94 -7.36
N ARG A 152 22.15 -4.45 -7.78
CA ARG A 152 22.55 -3.04 -7.68
C ARG A 152 21.54 -2.10 -8.35
N TYR A 153 20.87 -2.62 -9.39
CA TYR A 153 19.89 -1.93 -10.23
C TYR A 153 18.46 -2.47 -10.03
N GLY A 154 18.13 -3.01 -8.86
CA GLY A 154 16.85 -3.66 -8.59
C GLY A 154 15.82 -2.86 -7.79
N ILE A 155 14.77 -3.55 -7.32
CA ILE A 155 13.66 -3.00 -6.52
C ILE A 155 14.21 -2.32 -5.26
N LYS A 156 13.98 -1.01 -5.11
CA LYS A 156 14.50 -0.24 -3.96
C LYS A 156 13.58 -0.32 -2.76
N LYS A 157 12.26 -0.30 -2.98
CA LYS A 157 11.26 -0.34 -1.92
C LYS A 157 10.10 -1.26 -2.28
N VAL A 158 9.56 -1.92 -1.26
CA VAL A 158 8.33 -2.71 -1.32
C VAL A 158 7.49 -2.31 -0.12
N TYR A 159 6.24 -1.94 -0.37
CA TYR A 159 5.25 -1.69 0.67
C TYR A 159 4.03 -2.54 0.38
N ILE A 160 3.61 -3.32 1.36
CA ILE A 160 2.50 -4.25 1.25
C ILE A 160 1.46 -3.97 2.34
N THR A 161 0.19 -4.06 1.99
CA THR A 161 -0.95 -3.97 2.90
C THR A 161 -1.83 -5.20 2.76
N GLY A 162 -2.48 -5.59 3.84
CA GLY A 162 -3.34 -6.76 3.91
C GLY A 162 -3.91 -6.95 5.31
N VAL A 163 -4.81 -7.93 5.45
CA VAL A 163 -5.56 -8.16 6.70
C VAL A 163 -4.90 -9.24 7.56
N THR A 164 -4.40 -10.30 6.94
CA THR A 164 -3.87 -11.50 7.58
C THR A 164 -2.36 -11.65 7.34
N PRO A 165 -1.60 -12.15 8.33
CA PRO A 165 -0.16 -12.35 8.23
C PRO A 165 0.24 -13.70 7.61
N LEU A 166 -0.69 -14.42 6.98
CA LEU A 166 -0.47 -15.83 6.61
C LEU A 166 0.52 -16.02 5.47
N LEU A 167 0.52 -15.09 4.52
CA LEU A 167 1.53 -15.06 3.47
C LEU A 167 2.81 -14.36 3.96
N LEU A 168 2.70 -13.48 4.96
CA LEU A 168 3.81 -12.70 5.51
C LEU A 168 4.95 -13.59 6.07
N SER A 169 4.67 -14.73 6.70
CA SER A 169 5.73 -15.62 7.21
C SER A 169 6.64 -16.14 6.10
N ASP A 170 6.06 -16.58 4.97
CA ASP A 170 6.83 -17.07 3.82
C ASP A 170 7.51 -15.92 3.06
N LEU A 171 6.92 -14.72 3.03
CA LEU A 171 7.49 -13.52 2.41
C LEU A 171 8.69 -12.95 3.18
N VAL A 172 8.62 -13.01 4.52
CA VAL A 172 9.59 -12.45 5.46
C VAL A 172 10.68 -13.47 5.81
N SER A 173 10.42 -14.79 5.68
CA SER A 173 11.41 -15.83 5.98
C SER A 173 12.68 -15.67 5.12
N GLY A 174 13.82 -15.48 5.79
CA GLY A 174 15.14 -15.38 5.17
C GLY A 174 15.46 -14.03 4.50
N ALA A 175 14.81 -12.93 4.87
CA ALA A 175 15.20 -11.58 4.45
C ALA A 175 15.48 -10.70 5.68
N ASP A 176 16.74 -10.35 5.95
CA ASP A 176 17.11 -9.48 7.07
C ASP A 176 16.58 -8.03 6.94
N ASN A 177 15.94 -7.69 5.80
CA ASN A 177 15.56 -6.31 5.42
C ASN A 177 14.04 -6.14 5.16
N GLN A 178 13.18 -6.95 5.78
CA GLN A 178 11.72 -6.75 5.78
C GLN A 178 11.22 -6.56 7.22
N GLU A 179 10.48 -5.48 7.45
CA GLU A 179 9.96 -5.12 8.78
C GLU A 179 8.44 -5.15 8.75
N ASN A 180 7.82 -5.97 9.60
CA ASN A 180 6.38 -5.90 9.85
C ASN A 180 6.11 -4.77 10.84
N VAL A 181 5.48 -3.70 10.37
CA VAL A 181 5.22 -2.49 11.15
C VAL A 181 3.77 -2.39 11.65
N SER A 182 2.91 -3.39 11.41
CA SER A 182 1.46 -3.29 11.64
C SER A 182 1.05 -2.96 13.08
N PHE A 183 1.85 -3.37 14.07
CA PHE A 183 1.62 -3.06 15.50
C PHE A 183 2.76 -2.23 16.10
N SER A 184 3.58 -1.61 15.26
CA SER A 184 4.66 -0.73 15.69
C SER A 184 4.05 0.55 16.27
N PRO A 185 4.42 0.95 17.50
CA PRO A 185 3.88 2.16 18.12
C PRO A 185 4.20 3.43 17.31
N ARG A 186 5.27 3.40 16.51
CA ARG A 186 5.64 4.51 15.62
C ARG A 186 4.60 4.77 14.52
N PHE A 187 3.86 3.74 14.11
CA PHE A 187 2.92 3.80 13.00
C PHE A 187 1.47 3.60 13.47
N SER A 188 1.21 3.65 14.78
CA SER A 188 -0.11 3.30 15.34
C SER A 188 -1.24 4.21 14.88
N THR A 189 -0.94 5.42 14.41
CA THR A 189 -1.92 6.41 13.97
C THR A 189 -2.18 6.38 12.46
N ILE A 190 -1.42 5.59 11.66
CA ILE A 190 -1.51 5.63 10.19
C ILE A 190 -2.86 5.13 9.64
N CYS A 191 -3.57 4.31 10.42
CA CYS A 191 -4.82 3.66 10.02
C CYS A 191 -6.09 4.47 10.40
N GLY A 192 -5.94 5.70 10.89
CA GLY A 192 -7.08 6.50 11.31
C GLY A 192 -6.75 7.97 11.50
N LEU A 193 -7.75 8.73 11.95
CA LEU A 193 -7.56 10.14 12.31
C LEU A 193 -7.31 10.24 13.82
N THR A 194 -6.33 11.02 14.23
CA THR A 194 -6.10 11.32 15.64
C THR A 194 -7.20 12.25 16.18
N ARG A 195 -7.28 12.37 17.50
CA ARG A 195 -8.14 13.37 18.13
C ARG A 195 -7.78 14.79 17.69
N SER A 196 -6.50 15.07 17.52
CA SER A 196 -6.02 16.36 17.01
C SER A 196 -6.50 16.63 15.58
N ASP A 197 -6.46 15.63 14.70
CA ASP A 197 -6.94 15.77 13.31
C ASP A 197 -8.42 16.10 13.26
N VAL A 198 -9.24 15.36 14.02
CA VAL A 198 -10.69 15.59 14.11
C VAL A 198 -10.98 16.97 14.71
N LEU A 199 -10.31 17.34 15.81
CA LEU A 199 -10.49 18.65 16.44
C LEU A 199 -10.11 19.78 15.47
N GLY A 200 -9.01 19.61 14.72
CA GLY A 200 -8.60 20.57 13.69
C GLY A 200 -9.64 20.72 12.59
N ALA A 201 -10.18 19.60 12.09
CA ALA A 201 -11.26 19.61 11.10
C ALA A 201 -12.54 20.28 11.65
N LEU A 202 -12.93 19.95 12.89
CA LEU A 202 -14.09 20.57 13.56
C LEU A 202 -13.92 22.07 13.73
N LYS A 203 -12.74 22.55 14.14
CA LYS A 203 -12.45 24.00 14.23
C LYS A 203 -12.50 24.70 12.88
N ALA A 204 -12.08 24.02 11.82
CA ALA A 204 -12.14 24.57 10.47
C ALA A 204 -13.58 24.66 9.94
N ILE A 205 -14.45 23.74 10.37
CA ILE A 205 -15.84 23.78 9.94
C ILE A 205 -16.70 24.63 10.88
N CYS A 206 -16.60 24.53 12.22
CA CYS A 206 -17.47 25.16 13.24
C CYS A 206 -17.29 26.67 13.46
N ASN A 207 -18.40 27.33 13.81
CA ASN A 207 -18.45 28.78 14.02
C ASN A 207 -18.16 29.19 15.47
N ASN A 208 -18.32 28.27 16.42
CA ASN A 208 -18.10 28.51 17.84
C ASN A 208 -17.50 27.27 18.51
N GLU A 209 -16.89 27.47 19.69
CA GLU A 209 -16.22 26.41 20.44
C GLU A 209 -17.22 25.41 21.06
N GLU A 210 -18.46 25.82 21.35
CA GLU A 210 -19.47 24.95 21.94
C GLU A 210 -19.85 23.80 20.99
N ASP A 211 -20.06 24.11 19.71
CA ASP A 211 -20.32 23.14 18.65
C ASP A 211 -19.12 22.22 18.41
N VAL A 212 -17.90 22.77 18.41
CA VAL A 212 -16.67 21.96 18.32
C VAL A 212 -16.65 20.91 19.42
N GLN A 213 -16.85 21.32 20.68
CA GLN A 213 -16.81 20.40 21.81
C GLN A 213 -17.99 19.43 21.84
N LYS A 214 -19.18 19.86 21.41
CA LYS A 214 -20.35 18.99 21.27
C LYS A 214 -20.07 17.87 20.26
N TYR A 215 -19.69 18.22 19.04
CA TYR A 215 -19.48 17.24 17.97
C TYR A 215 -18.26 16.34 18.22
N LEU A 216 -17.20 16.86 18.85
CA LEU A 216 -16.07 16.04 19.25
C LEU A 216 -16.49 14.98 20.28
N ARG A 217 -17.22 15.37 21.32
CA ARG A 217 -17.71 14.43 22.35
C ARG A 217 -18.67 13.39 21.78
N GLU A 218 -19.56 13.79 20.87
CA GLU A 218 -20.45 12.86 20.18
C GLU A 218 -19.65 11.84 19.35
N LEU A 219 -18.63 12.27 18.61
CA LEU A 219 -17.81 11.36 17.83
C LEU A 219 -16.97 10.44 18.73
N GLU A 220 -16.38 10.95 19.81
CA GLU A 220 -15.65 10.17 20.82
C GLU A 220 -16.53 9.08 21.44
N HIS A 221 -17.79 9.41 21.73
CA HIS A 221 -18.73 8.47 22.31
C HIS A 221 -19.13 7.35 21.33
N ASN A 222 -19.38 7.70 20.06
CA ASN A 222 -19.97 6.77 19.08
C ASN A 222 -18.93 5.99 18.26
N ALA A 223 -17.72 6.53 18.11
CA ALA A 223 -16.68 5.98 17.24
C ALA A 223 -15.38 5.74 18.02
N ASN A 224 -15.53 5.30 19.28
CA ASN A 224 -14.45 5.16 20.25
C ASN A 224 -13.21 4.45 19.66
N GLY A 225 -12.05 5.06 19.92
CA GLY A 225 -10.89 5.04 19.04
C GLY A 225 -10.14 3.71 19.00
N TYR A 226 -9.90 3.25 17.78
CA TYR A 226 -9.10 2.07 17.46
C TYR A 226 -7.68 2.22 17.99
N HIS A 227 -7.10 1.09 18.40
CA HIS A 227 -5.76 1.02 18.97
C HIS A 227 -4.95 -0.04 18.24
N PHE A 228 -3.80 0.37 17.69
CA PHE A 228 -2.94 -0.47 16.87
C PHE A 228 -1.54 -0.65 17.49
N CYS A 229 -1.50 -1.07 18.76
CA CYS A 229 -0.28 -1.53 19.39
C CYS A 229 -0.57 -2.62 20.44
N GLN A 230 0.19 -3.71 20.44
CA GLN A 230 -0.06 -4.80 21.40
C GLN A 230 0.68 -4.62 22.74
N LYS A 231 1.80 -3.89 22.72
CA LYS A 231 2.78 -3.88 23.83
C LYS A 231 2.63 -2.69 24.77
N GLN A 232 1.99 -1.61 24.33
CA GLN A 232 1.88 -0.38 25.10
C GLN A 232 0.65 0.42 24.67
N SER A 233 0.22 1.33 25.55
CA SER A 233 -0.76 2.34 25.18
C SER A 233 -0.16 3.30 24.14
N VAL A 234 -0.96 3.65 23.14
CA VAL A 234 -0.64 4.59 22.06
C VAL A 234 -1.86 5.45 21.81
N GLU A 235 -1.69 6.58 21.13
CA GLU A 235 -2.82 7.45 20.80
C GLU A 235 -3.86 6.66 19.98
N PRO A 236 -5.13 6.59 20.45
CA PRO A 236 -6.18 5.94 19.72
C PRO A 236 -6.58 6.79 18.51
N VAL A 237 -7.07 6.14 17.47
CA VAL A 237 -7.52 6.81 16.24
C VAL A 237 -8.97 6.50 15.92
N PHE A 238 -9.66 7.48 15.37
CA PHE A 238 -10.97 7.29 14.78
C PHE A 238 -10.83 6.55 13.46
N ASN A 239 -11.77 5.64 13.17
CA ASN A 239 -11.90 5.10 11.82
C ASN A 239 -12.11 6.26 10.83
N THR A 240 -11.27 6.32 9.80
CA THR A 240 -11.28 7.42 8.83
C THR A 240 -12.64 7.60 8.16
N TYR A 241 -13.29 6.51 7.74
CA TYR A 241 -14.59 6.59 7.07
C TYR A 241 -15.68 7.12 8.01
N THR A 242 -15.77 6.57 9.23
CA THR A 242 -16.74 7.01 10.24
C THR A 242 -16.55 8.49 10.60
N ALA A 243 -15.30 8.91 10.85
CA ALA A 243 -14.99 10.28 11.20
C ALA A 243 -15.31 11.26 10.06
N LEU A 244 -14.90 10.96 8.82
CA LEU A 244 -15.17 11.83 7.67
C LEU A 244 -16.67 11.92 7.38
N SER A 245 -17.39 10.80 7.45
CA SER A 245 -18.85 10.78 7.26
C SER A 245 -19.56 11.63 8.32
N TYR A 246 -19.11 11.53 9.57
CA TYR A 246 -19.65 12.35 10.66
C TYR A 246 -19.37 13.84 10.45
N LEU A 247 -18.12 14.20 10.11
CA LEU A 247 -17.73 15.59 9.83
C LEU A 247 -18.54 16.20 8.67
N GLN A 248 -18.85 15.41 7.64
CA GLN A 248 -19.69 15.85 6.54
C GLN A 248 -21.12 16.18 7.01
N VAL A 249 -21.75 15.28 7.78
CA VAL A 249 -23.09 15.51 8.31
C VAL A 249 -23.13 16.72 9.27
N SER A 250 -22.09 16.90 10.10
CA SER A 250 -21.99 18.03 11.02
C SER A 250 -21.77 19.37 10.30
N LYS A 251 -21.31 19.36 9.05
CA LYS A 251 -21.28 20.53 8.18
C LYS A 251 -22.67 20.85 7.62
N GLU A 252 -23.44 19.83 7.28
CA GLU A 252 -24.78 19.95 6.64
C GLU A 252 -25.91 20.27 7.62
N LYS A 253 -25.79 19.90 8.91
CA LYS A 253 -26.78 20.21 9.96
C LYS A 253 -26.79 21.68 10.40
N ARG A 254 -26.29 22.57 9.56
CA ARG A 254 -26.17 24.02 9.80
C ARG A 254 -27.11 24.80 8.93
#